data_AF-A0A0C3ACE1-F1
#
_entry.id   AF-A0A0C3ACE1-F1
#
_cell.length_a   1.000
_cell.length_b   1.000
_cell.length_c   1.000
_cell.angle_alpha   90.00
_cell.angle_beta   90.00
_cell.angle_gamma   90.00
#
_symmetry.space_group_name_H-M   'P 1'
#
loop_
_entity.id
_entity.type
_entity.pdbx_description
1 polymer ?
#
loop_
_entity_poly.entity_id
_entity_poly.type
_entity_poly.pdbx_seq_one_letter_code
_entity_poly.pdbx_strand_id
1 'polypeptide(L)'
;MGGVGFGGSVHTHSLCFISRYFRLVAFMLGHLRMNVNQAIDAFFALIALLSFDDSKDSIDQESNSTILKDFLESMIQKRGISPETKMNHTNGPSNRSKVALCAATSTNITHPHVFRTYPSRGSNLNPTIIEALCATMAIQSHFLPVKIGPRRTQESFIGGPLGTNNPTRLLLEEASRVFGKNRRVAQIISLGCGLPRALSMNSSENTRIDRILKDITTDCEMVANELAGRLATIDAYLRLNVIKGMESLEMKDWDHLGAVGTHTATYLAMGGISESIDSSLRRMQARVGSVTLSQLSECTSICVCAQMFTLSHNSTA
;
A
#
# COMPACT_ATOMS: atom_id res chain seq x y z
N MET A 1 5.20 14.27 -51.33
CA MET A 1 4.01 14.19 -50.48
C MET A 1 4.28 13.14 -49.41
N GLY A 2 4.76 13.58 -48.25
CA GLY A 2 5.09 12.70 -47.12
C GLY A 2 3.86 12.52 -46.23
N GLY A 3 3.35 11.30 -46.14
CA GLY A 3 2.34 10.92 -45.16
C GLY A 3 3.01 10.52 -43.85
N VAL A 4 2.79 11.31 -42.81
CA VAL A 4 3.25 11.02 -41.43
C VAL A 4 2.21 10.11 -40.78
N GLY A 5 2.56 8.85 -40.58
CA GLY A 5 1.73 7.89 -39.83
C GLY A 5 1.85 8.15 -38.33
N PHE A 6 0.77 8.63 -37.69
CA PHE A 6 0.66 8.67 -36.24
C PHE A 6 0.33 7.27 -35.69
N GLY A 7 1.36 6.44 -35.56
CA GLY A 7 1.32 5.18 -34.80
C GLY A 7 1.54 5.44 -33.31
N GLY A 8 0.59 6.11 -32.64
CA GLY A 8 0.65 6.34 -31.19
C GLY A 8 0.21 5.09 -30.43
N SER A 9 1.15 4.21 -30.07
CA SER A 9 0.87 3.10 -29.16
C SER A 9 0.67 3.64 -27.73
N VAL A 10 -0.58 3.88 -27.33
CA VAL A 10 -0.92 4.37 -25.99
C VAL A 10 -0.78 3.23 -24.99
N HIS A 11 0.39 3.15 -24.36
CA HIS A 11 0.68 2.18 -23.30
C HIS A 11 -0.05 2.60 -22.01
N THR A 12 -0.95 1.74 -21.51
CA THR A 12 -1.58 1.90 -20.21
C THR A 12 -0.56 1.54 -19.13
N HIS A 13 -0.17 2.50 -18.29
CA HIS A 13 0.67 2.23 -17.12
C HIS A 13 -0.21 2.29 -15.86
N SER A 14 -0.51 1.12 -15.30
CA SER A 14 -1.23 1.00 -14.04
C SER A 14 -0.26 0.76 -12.88
N LEU A 15 -0.50 1.46 -11.78
CA LEU A 15 0.23 1.36 -10.52
C LEU A 15 -0.81 0.98 -9.45
N CYS A 16 -0.69 -0.20 -8.83
CA CYS A 16 -1.70 -0.77 -7.92
C CYS A 16 -1.10 -0.99 -6.54
N PHE A 17 -1.70 -0.46 -5.46
CA PHE A 17 -1.26 -0.71 -4.07
C PHE A 17 -2.35 -0.60 -3.01
N ILE A 18 -2.17 -1.39 -1.94
CA ILE A 18 -3.05 -1.54 -0.77
C ILE A 18 -2.14 -1.84 0.47
N SER A 19 -2.66 -1.62 1.70
CA SER A 19 -2.03 -1.70 3.06
C SER A 19 -1.12 -2.92 3.37
N ARG A 20 -0.45 -2.94 4.53
CA ARG A 20 0.65 -3.85 4.99
C ARG A 20 0.54 -5.33 4.56
N TYR A 21 -0.61 -5.98 4.75
CA TYR A 21 -0.89 -7.36 4.26
C TYR A 21 -1.30 -7.43 2.78
N PHE A 22 -1.97 -6.38 2.32
CA PHE A 22 -2.40 -6.25 0.95
C PHE A 22 -1.31 -5.77 -0.01
N ARG A 23 -0.09 -5.51 0.46
CA ARG A 23 1.08 -5.35 -0.41
C ARG A 23 1.37 -6.63 -1.17
N LEU A 24 1.13 -7.78 -0.53
CA LEU A 24 1.12 -9.08 -1.20
C LEU A 24 0.02 -9.15 -2.27
N VAL A 25 -1.19 -8.72 -1.94
CA VAL A 25 -2.32 -8.67 -2.91
C VAL A 25 -2.00 -7.77 -4.09
N ALA A 26 -1.41 -6.60 -3.85
CA ALA A 26 -0.96 -5.69 -4.91
C ALA A 26 0.10 -6.35 -5.82
N PHE A 27 1.00 -7.15 -5.24
CA PHE A 27 1.97 -7.93 -6.01
C PHE A 27 1.31 -9.06 -6.81
N MET A 28 0.36 -9.79 -6.21
CA MET A 28 -0.42 -10.84 -6.88
C MET A 28 -1.17 -10.30 -8.09
N LEU A 29 -1.89 -9.19 -7.93
CA LEU A 29 -2.67 -8.57 -9.01
C LEU A 29 -1.78 -7.89 -10.05
N GLY A 30 -0.80 -7.11 -9.60
CA GLY A 30 0.02 -6.26 -10.46
C GLY A 30 1.16 -6.99 -11.17
N HIS A 31 1.94 -7.78 -10.43
CA HIS A 31 3.13 -8.45 -10.95
C HIS A 31 2.85 -9.88 -11.42
N LEU A 32 2.12 -10.67 -10.62
CA LEU A 32 1.78 -12.05 -10.96
C LEU A 32 0.57 -12.16 -11.88
N ARG A 33 -0.16 -11.06 -12.11
CA ARG A 33 -1.36 -10.99 -12.97
C ARG A 33 -2.42 -12.02 -12.58
N MET A 34 -2.56 -12.28 -11.28
CA MET A 34 -3.67 -13.06 -10.76
C MET A 34 -4.97 -12.29 -10.99
N ASN A 35 -6.06 -13.01 -11.29
CA ASN A 35 -7.38 -12.39 -11.20
C ASN A 35 -7.78 -12.20 -9.72
N VAL A 36 -8.85 -11.45 -9.48
CA VAL A 36 -9.30 -11.10 -8.12
C VAL A 36 -9.57 -12.35 -7.27
N ASN A 37 -10.28 -13.35 -7.82
CA ASN A 37 -10.61 -14.57 -7.09
C ASN A 37 -9.34 -15.36 -6.72
N GLN A 38 -8.42 -15.53 -7.67
CA GLN A 38 -7.13 -16.19 -7.40
C GLN A 38 -6.31 -15.50 -6.31
N ALA A 39 -6.33 -14.15 -6.27
CA ALA A 39 -5.63 -13.40 -5.24
C ALA A 39 -6.31 -13.56 -3.86
N ILE A 40 -7.64 -13.58 -3.82
CA ILE A 40 -8.43 -13.84 -2.61
C ILE A 40 -8.11 -15.25 -2.07
N ASP A 41 -8.23 -16.26 -2.93
CA ASP A 41 -7.98 -17.66 -2.55
C ASP A 41 -6.55 -17.86 -2.03
N ALA A 42 -5.56 -17.29 -2.72
CA ALA A 42 -4.16 -17.38 -2.31
C ALA A 42 -3.90 -16.64 -1.00
N PHE A 43 -4.52 -15.48 -0.79
CA PHE A 43 -4.40 -14.74 0.45
C PHE A 43 -4.97 -15.53 1.63
N PHE A 44 -6.18 -16.07 1.50
CA PHE A 44 -6.79 -16.87 2.57
C PHE A 44 -6.04 -18.17 2.84
N ALA A 45 -5.55 -18.85 1.79
CA ALA A 45 -4.72 -20.04 1.96
C ALA A 45 -3.45 -19.75 2.77
N LEU A 46 -2.80 -18.61 2.55
CA LEU A 46 -1.63 -18.21 3.35
C LEU A 46 -2.02 -17.92 4.79
N ILE A 47 -3.05 -17.11 5.00
CA ILE A 47 -3.48 -16.69 6.32
C ILE A 47 -3.91 -17.88 7.19
N ALA A 48 -4.59 -18.87 6.61
CA ALA A 48 -4.99 -20.09 7.31
C ALA A 48 -3.81 -20.97 7.78
N LEU A 49 -2.62 -20.79 7.19
CA LEU A 49 -1.40 -21.50 7.59
C LEU A 49 -0.62 -20.76 8.68
N LEU A 50 -0.84 -19.45 8.83
CA LEU A 50 -0.07 -18.61 9.74
C LEU A 50 -0.69 -18.60 11.14
N SER A 51 0.18 -18.62 12.16
CA SER A 51 -0.24 -18.56 13.56
C SER A 51 -0.19 -17.12 14.06
N PHE A 52 -1.35 -16.59 14.48
CA PHE A 52 -1.49 -15.26 15.06
C PHE A 52 -2.01 -15.28 16.50
N ASP A 53 -2.11 -16.45 17.14
CA ASP A 53 -2.66 -16.55 18.50
C ASP A 53 -1.56 -16.39 19.55
N ASP A 54 -1.74 -15.42 20.45
CA ASP A 54 -0.87 -15.15 21.61
C ASP A 54 -1.21 -16.10 22.81
N SER A 55 -2.24 -16.96 22.69
CA SER A 55 -2.85 -17.65 23.85
C SER A 55 -2.10 -18.90 24.36
N LYS A 56 -1.12 -19.43 23.62
CA LYS A 56 -0.34 -20.60 24.03
C LYS A 56 1.10 -20.47 23.55
N ASP A 57 2.01 -20.22 24.50
CA ASP A 57 3.45 -20.10 24.27
C ASP A 57 3.85 -18.99 23.28
N SER A 58 5.12 -18.57 23.32
CA SER A 58 5.65 -17.52 22.44
C SER A 58 5.34 -17.84 20.97
N ILE A 59 4.75 -16.90 20.22
CA ILE A 59 4.55 -17.02 18.76
C ILE A 59 5.83 -17.57 18.13
N ASP A 60 5.72 -18.70 17.43
CA ASP A 60 6.83 -19.30 16.70
C ASP A 60 7.11 -18.49 15.44
N GLN A 61 7.94 -17.46 15.61
CA GLN A 61 8.38 -16.58 14.53
C GLN A 61 9.13 -17.34 13.44
N GLU A 62 9.83 -18.43 13.79
CA GLU A 62 10.60 -19.23 12.86
C GLU A 62 9.68 -20.05 11.95
N SER A 63 8.68 -20.72 12.53
CA SER A 63 7.66 -21.44 11.79
C SER A 63 6.88 -20.52 10.85
N ASN A 64 6.37 -19.39 11.36
CA ASN A 64 5.64 -18.41 10.53
C ASN A 64 6.49 -17.88 9.36
N SER A 65 7.78 -17.60 9.60
CA SER A 65 8.69 -17.11 8.55
C SER A 65 8.97 -18.17 7.48
N THR A 66 9.10 -19.43 7.90
CA THR A 66 9.30 -20.58 7.01
C THR A 66 8.06 -20.82 6.16
N ILE A 67 6.87 -20.88 6.79
CA ILE A 67 5.58 -21.03 6.11
C ILE A 67 5.38 -19.92 5.06
N LEU A 68 5.62 -18.66 5.44
CA LEU A 68 5.51 -17.54 4.52
C LEU A 68 6.45 -17.70 3.32
N LYS A 69 7.72 -18.02 3.57
CA LYS A 69 8.72 -18.18 2.50
C LYS A 69 8.33 -19.31 1.54
N ASP A 70 8.01 -20.49 2.06
CA ASP A 70 7.69 -21.68 1.27
C ASP A 70 6.41 -21.48 0.46
N PHE A 71 5.41 -20.81 1.05
CA PHE A 71 4.19 -20.44 0.34
C PHE A 71 4.48 -19.48 -0.82
N LEU A 72 5.28 -18.43 -0.58
CA LEU A 72 5.64 -17.45 -1.61
C LEU A 72 6.46 -18.09 -2.73
N GLU A 73 7.41 -18.97 -2.41
CA GLU A 73 8.18 -19.76 -3.37
C GLU A 73 7.25 -20.59 -4.28
N SER A 74 6.38 -21.38 -3.66
CA SER A 74 5.40 -22.20 -4.38
C SER A 74 4.48 -21.35 -5.26
N MET A 75 4.03 -20.20 -4.75
CA MET A 75 3.12 -19.29 -5.46
C MET A 75 3.77 -18.71 -6.73
N ILE A 76 5.02 -18.24 -6.66
CA ILE A 76 5.69 -17.65 -7.82
C ILE A 76 6.16 -18.72 -8.81
N GLN A 77 6.56 -19.91 -8.33
CA GLN A 77 6.91 -21.05 -9.17
C GLN A 77 5.71 -21.53 -10.01
N LYS A 78 4.51 -21.59 -9.42
CA LYS A 78 3.25 -21.87 -10.15
C LYS A 78 2.97 -20.87 -11.28
N ARG A 79 3.61 -19.70 -11.26
CA ARG A 79 3.54 -18.67 -12.31
C ARG A 79 4.74 -18.70 -13.26
N GLY A 80 5.59 -19.72 -13.18
CA GLY A 80 6.79 -19.88 -14.01
C GLY A 80 7.92 -18.91 -13.67
N ILE A 81 7.94 -18.37 -12.45
CA ILE A 81 8.97 -17.44 -11.99
C ILE A 81 9.93 -18.20 -11.06
N SER A 82 11.23 -18.13 -11.35
CA SER A 82 12.26 -18.74 -10.51
C SER A 82 12.34 -18.04 -9.14
N PRO A 83 12.54 -18.77 -8.01
CA PRO A 83 12.81 -18.18 -6.70
C PRO A 83 13.96 -17.18 -6.67
N GLU A 84 14.96 -17.38 -7.53
CA GLU A 84 16.14 -16.50 -7.63
C GLU A 84 15.87 -15.22 -8.41
N THR A 85 14.66 -15.04 -8.95
CA THR A 85 14.29 -13.86 -9.74
C THR A 85 14.36 -12.61 -8.86
N LYS A 86 15.23 -11.67 -9.26
CA LYS A 86 15.36 -10.38 -8.60
C LYS A 86 14.15 -9.48 -8.86
N MET A 87 13.85 -8.58 -7.92
CA MET A 87 12.75 -7.63 -8.02
C MET A 87 12.84 -6.81 -9.32
N ASN A 88 13.97 -6.15 -9.57
CA ASN A 88 14.22 -5.42 -10.82
C ASN A 88 14.85 -6.35 -11.87
N HIS A 89 14.07 -7.32 -12.37
CA HIS A 89 14.51 -8.18 -13.47
C HIS A 89 14.20 -7.53 -14.83
N THR A 90 15.23 -7.04 -15.50
CA THR A 90 15.14 -6.20 -16.72
C THR A 90 14.67 -6.96 -17.96
N ASN A 91 14.72 -8.31 -17.95
CA ASN A 91 14.32 -9.15 -19.08
C ASN A 91 12.85 -9.59 -19.02
N GLY A 92 12.03 -8.98 -18.16
CA GLY A 92 10.59 -9.22 -18.10
C GLY A 92 9.83 -8.52 -19.24
N PRO A 93 8.63 -8.99 -19.63
CA PRO A 93 7.82 -8.33 -20.64
C PRO A 93 7.46 -6.90 -20.22
N SER A 94 7.65 -5.93 -21.15
CA SER A 94 7.50 -4.48 -20.92
C SER A 94 6.09 -4.03 -20.49
N ASN A 95 5.08 -4.89 -20.65
CA ASN A 95 3.67 -4.60 -20.33
C ASN A 95 3.25 -4.98 -18.90
N ARG A 96 4.17 -5.30 -17.98
CA ARG A 96 3.79 -5.57 -16.58
C ARG A 96 3.54 -4.27 -15.82
N SER A 97 2.59 -4.31 -14.90
CA SER A 97 2.37 -3.21 -13.96
C SER A 97 3.65 -2.98 -13.16
N LYS A 98 3.97 -1.71 -12.92
CA LYS A 98 5.08 -1.35 -12.05
C LYS A 98 4.63 -1.58 -10.61
N VAL A 99 5.41 -2.31 -9.83
CA VAL A 99 5.10 -2.59 -8.42
C VAL A 99 6.28 -2.15 -7.55
N ALA A 100 5.95 -1.55 -6.41
CA ALA A 100 6.85 -0.98 -5.43
C ALA A 100 6.40 -1.46 -4.05
N LEU A 101 7.20 -2.30 -3.44
CA LEU A 101 7.00 -2.76 -2.06
C LEU A 101 7.86 -1.87 -1.15
N CYS A 102 7.47 -1.67 0.10
CA CYS A 102 8.37 -1.04 1.05
C CYS A 102 8.51 -1.80 2.36
N ALA A 103 9.69 -1.69 2.94
CA ALA A 103 10.05 -2.27 4.22
C ALA A 103 10.95 -1.29 4.98
N ALA A 104 10.97 -1.41 6.29
CA ALA A 104 11.91 -0.71 7.16
C ALA A 104 13.00 -1.64 7.63
N THR A 105 14.16 -1.07 7.95
CA THR A 105 15.25 -1.79 8.60
C THR A 105 15.11 -1.70 10.12
N SER A 106 15.69 -2.66 10.84
CA SER A 106 15.69 -2.64 12.31
C SER A 106 16.49 -1.46 12.88
N THR A 107 17.43 -0.91 12.12
CA THR A 107 18.23 0.26 12.50
C THR A 107 17.53 1.58 12.19
N ASN A 108 16.60 1.61 11.24
CA ASN A 108 15.83 2.79 10.88
C ASN A 108 14.39 2.43 10.54
N ILE A 109 13.55 2.40 11.57
CA ILE A 109 12.17 1.91 11.50
C ILE A 109 11.20 2.87 10.80
N THR A 110 11.59 4.13 10.63
CA THR A 110 10.76 5.19 10.02
C THR A 110 11.13 5.45 8.55
N HIS A 111 12.34 5.07 8.12
CA HIS A 111 12.78 5.27 6.75
C HIS A 111 12.32 4.13 5.83
N PRO A 112 11.54 4.44 4.76
CA PRO A 112 11.07 3.42 3.84
C PRO A 112 12.15 3.01 2.82
N HIS A 113 12.55 1.75 2.84
CA HIS A 113 13.27 1.13 1.73
C HIS A 113 12.25 0.61 0.72
N VAL A 114 12.37 1.04 -0.54
CA VAL A 114 11.41 0.71 -1.60
C VAL A 114 12.02 -0.33 -2.54
N PHE A 115 11.47 -1.54 -2.57
CA PHE A 115 11.82 -2.60 -3.51
C PHE A 115 10.95 -2.48 -4.76
N ARG A 116 11.56 -2.43 -5.95
CA ARG A 116 10.86 -2.06 -7.19
C ARG A 116 10.96 -3.16 -8.23
N THR A 117 9.89 -3.37 -8.99
CA THR A 117 9.88 -4.26 -10.15
C THR A 117 10.35 -3.58 -11.44
N TYR A 118 10.99 -2.42 -11.32
CA TYR A 118 11.44 -1.60 -12.42
C TYR A 118 12.71 -0.84 -12.02
N PRO A 119 13.52 -0.39 -13.00
CA PRO A 119 14.75 0.35 -12.71
C PRO A 119 14.48 1.69 -12.03
N SER A 120 15.24 1.99 -10.97
CA SER A 120 15.30 3.32 -10.36
C SER A 120 16.74 3.72 -10.07
N ARG A 121 17.02 5.02 -10.06
CA ARG A 121 18.31 5.55 -9.62
C ARG A 121 18.40 5.51 -8.09
N GLY A 122 19.58 5.23 -7.54
CA GLY A 122 19.89 5.48 -6.12
C GLY A 122 19.62 4.35 -5.12
N SER A 123 19.23 3.14 -5.55
CA SER A 123 19.20 1.97 -4.66
C SER A 123 20.02 0.83 -5.26
N ASN A 124 21.03 0.38 -4.52
CA ASN A 124 21.89 -0.74 -4.92
C ASN A 124 21.33 -2.10 -4.48
N LEU A 125 20.30 -2.10 -3.62
CA LEU A 125 19.71 -3.32 -3.07
C LEU A 125 18.67 -3.87 -4.05
N ASN A 126 18.98 -5.02 -4.65
CA ASN A 126 18.05 -5.74 -5.54
C ASN A 126 17.79 -7.14 -4.97
N PRO A 127 16.87 -7.28 -4.00
CA PRO A 127 16.50 -8.58 -3.45
C PRO A 127 15.80 -9.47 -4.47
N THR A 128 15.70 -10.76 -4.17
CA THR A 128 14.73 -11.64 -4.84
C THR A 128 13.30 -11.17 -4.55
N ILE A 129 12.35 -11.59 -5.38
CA ILE A 129 10.93 -11.32 -5.14
C ILE A 129 10.50 -11.86 -3.77
N ILE A 130 10.96 -13.05 -3.40
CA ILE A 130 10.63 -13.69 -2.11
C ILE A 130 11.21 -12.89 -0.96
N GLU A 131 12.50 -12.52 -1.02
CA GLU A 131 13.14 -11.69 0.00
C GLU A 131 12.38 -10.38 0.23
N ALA A 132 11.97 -9.69 -0.85
CA ALA A 132 11.24 -8.44 -0.76
C ALA A 132 9.84 -8.60 -0.13
N LEU A 133 9.12 -9.67 -0.50
CA LEU A 133 7.80 -9.97 0.03
C LEU A 133 7.88 -10.37 1.52
N CYS A 134 8.80 -11.28 1.88
CA CYS A 134 9.06 -11.63 3.27
C CYS A 134 9.44 -10.39 4.09
N ALA A 135 10.38 -9.56 3.60
CA ALA A 135 10.79 -8.34 4.29
C ALA A 135 9.65 -7.33 4.49
N THR A 136 8.71 -7.27 3.56
CA THR A 136 7.52 -6.41 3.65
C THR A 136 6.51 -6.93 4.67
N MET A 137 6.39 -8.26 4.80
CA MET A 137 5.43 -8.94 5.67
C MET A 137 5.97 -9.31 7.05
N ALA A 138 7.28 -9.18 7.29
CA ALA A 138 7.94 -9.58 8.53
C ALA A 138 7.57 -8.69 9.74
N ILE A 139 6.36 -8.85 10.26
CA ILE A 139 5.90 -8.14 11.45
C ILE A 139 6.72 -8.63 12.65
N GLN A 140 7.41 -7.70 13.33
CA GLN A 140 8.39 -7.97 14.39
C GLN A 140 7.94 -8.94 15.48
N SER A 141 6.63 -9.01 15.79
CA SER A 141 6.09 -9.91 16.81
C SER A 141 5.81 -11.33 16.29
N HIS A 142 5.65 -11.52 14.98
CA HIS A 142 5.14 -12.76 14.39
C HIS A 142 6.10 -13.44 13.42
N PHE A 143 7.13 -12.73 12.96
CA PHE A 143 8.07 -13.20 11.95
C PHE A 143 9.49 -12.76 12.31
N LEU A 144 10.46 -13.56 11.89
CA LEU A 144 11.87 -13.24 11.99
C LEU A 144 12.21 -12.10 11.01
N PRO A 145 13.14 -11.20 11.38
CA PRO A 145 13.65 -10.21 10.45
C PRO A 145 14.31 -10.84 9.23
N VAL A 146 14.10 -10.23 8.07
CA VAL A 146 14.66 -10.73 6.79
C VAL A 146 15.95 -9.99 6.49
N LYS A 147 17.06 -10.72 6.37
CA LYS A 147 18.36 -10.12 6.14
C LYS A 147 18.68 -10.05 4.64
N ILE A 148 18.76 -8.85 4.07
CA ILE A 148 18.97 -8.64 2.63
C ILE A 148 20.29 -7.89 2.40
N GLY A 149 21.04 -8.30 1.38
CA GLY A 149 22.24 -7.62 0.91
C GLY A 149 23.53 -8.45 1.04
N PRO A 150 24.68 -7.89 0.62
CA PRO A 150 25.97 -8.56 0.71
C PRO A 150 26.35 -8.89 2.16
N ARG A 151 27.08 -10.00 2.38
CA ARG A 151 27.44 -10.50 3.72
C ARG A 151 28.01 -9.46 4.70
N ARG A 152 28.76 -8.46 4.21
CA ARG A 152 29.40 -7.42 5.04
C ARG A 152 28.54 -6.18 5.28
N THR A 153 27.49 -5.99 4.49
CA THR A 153 26.61 -4.81 4.53
C THR A 153 25.15 -5.25 4.56
N GLN A 154 24.88 -6.38 5.22
CA GLN A 154 23.55 -6.98 5.24
C GLN A 154 22.65 -6.16 6.15
N GLU A 155 21.50 -5.80 5.64
CA GLU A 155 20.49 -5.03 6.37
C GLU A 155 19.37 -5.96 6.83
N SER A 156 18.89 -5.76 8.05
CA SER A 156 17.83 -6.58 8.66
C SER A 156 16.49 -5.85 8.55
N PHE A 157 15.52 -6.43 7.83
CA PHE A 157 14.22 -5.84 7.54
C PHE A 157 13.12 -6.41 8.43
N ILE A 158 12.19 -5.54 8.84
CA ILE A 158 11.22 -5.78 9.93
C ILE A 158 9.78 -5.41 9.56
N GLY A 159 9.41 -5.60 8.29
CA GLY A 159 8.08 -5.28 7.79
C GLY A 159 7.93 -3.82 7.36
N GLY A 160 6.68 -3.38 7.19
CA GLY A 160 6.35 -2.02 6.75
C GLY A 160 6.92 -0.93 7.69
N PRO A 161 7.39 0.23 7.16
CA PRO A 161 7.92 1.33 7.96
C PRO A 161 6.82 2.00 8.80
N LEU A 162 7.18 2.41 10.02
CA LEU A 162 6.28 3.17 10.89
C LEU A 162 5.87 4.50 10.22
N GLY A 163 4.60 4.89 10.36
CA GLY A 163 4.07 6.11 9.76
C GLY A 163 3.86 6.04 8.24
N THR A 164 4.06 4.87 7.61
CA THR A 164 3.91 4.70 6.14
C THR A 164 3.04 3.50 5.76
N ASN A 165 2.13 3.12 6.66
CA ASN A 165 1.23 1.99 6.45
C ASN A 165 0.23 2.25 5.30
N ASN A 166 -0.16 3.50 5.09
CA ASN A 166 -0.78 3.96 3.84
C ASN A 166 0.31 4.50 2.90
N PRO A 167 0.66 3.77 1.81
CA PRO A 167 1.79 4.12 0.97
C PRO A 167 1.49 5.25 -0.03
N THR A 168 0.27 5.80 -0.06
CA THR A 168 -0.19 6.70 -1.13
C THR A 168 0.75 7.89 -1.36
N ARG A 169 1.24 8.54 -0.29
CA ARG A 169 2.21 9.65 -0.40
C ARG A 169 3.51 9.23 -1.08
N LEU A 170 4.13 8.16 -0.57
CA LEU A 170 5.37 7.60 -1.12
C LEU A 170 5.20 7.21 -2.59
N LEU A 171 4.04 6.68 -2.95
CA LEU A 171 3.74 6.23 -4.30
C LEU A 171 3.50 7.37 -5.28
N LEU A 172 2.96 8.51 -4.83
CA LEU A 172 2.85 9.71 -5.66
C LEU A 172 4.24 10.28 -5.99
N GLU A 173 5.14 10.30 -5.01
CA GLU A 173 6.54 10.68 -5.24
C GLU A 173 7.23 9.71 -6.20
N GLU A 174 7.03 8.41 -5.98
CA GLU A 174 7.61 7.36 -6.80
C GLU A 174 7.09 7.41 -8.25
N ALA A 175 5.77 7.60 -8.44
CA ALA A 175 5.17 7.79 -9.75
C ALA A 175 5.77 9.02 -10.45
N SER A 176 5.95 10.13 -9.71
CA SER A 176 6.56 11.36 -10.25
C SER A 176 7.98 11.13 -10.74
N ARG A 177 8.77 10.33 -10.03
CA ARG A 177 10.14 9.94 -10.42
C ARG A 177 10.16 9.06 -11.67
N VAL A 178 9.21 8.13 -11.77
CA VAL A 178 9.18 7.09 -12.79
C VAL A 178 8.57 7.57 -14.12
N PHE A 179 7.49 8.36 -14.05
CA PHE A 179 6.73 8.79 -15.22
C PHE A 179 6.96 10.26 -15.59
N GLY A 180 7.66 11.00 -14.73
CA GLY A 180 7.90 12.43 -14.87
C GLY A 180 6.79 13.27 -14.23
N LYS A 181 7.18 14.40 -13.63
CA LYS A 181 6.29 15.32 -12.91
C LYS A 181 5.09 15.82 -13.72
N ASN A 182 5.29 16.02 -15.02
CA ASN A 182 4.25 16.55 -15.93
C ASN A 182 3.28 15.47 -16.45
N ARG A 183 3.48 14.20 -16.08
CA ARG A 183 2.57 13.12 -16.48
C ARG A 183 1.20 13.39 -15.87
N ARG A 184 0.18 13.40 -16.73
CA ARG A 184 -1.21 13.50 -16.28
C ARG A 184 -1.72 12.15 -15.78
N VAL A 185 -2.50 12.20 -14.70
CA VAL A 185 -3.07 11.04 -14.01
C VAL A 185 -4.58 11.03 -14.24
N ALA A 186 -5.10 9.90 -14.73
CA ALA A 186 -6.54 9.71 -14.94
C ALA A 186 -7.26 9.38 -13.63
N GLN A 187 -6.67 8.52 -12.80
CA GLN A 187 -7.27 8.07 -11.55
C GLN A 187 -6.20 7.55 -10.59
N ILE A 188 -6.43 7.78 -9.30
CA ILE A 188 -5.77 7.20 -8.14
C ILE A 188 -6.87 6.54 -7.31
N ILE A 189 -6.68 5.27 -6.98
CA ILE A 189 -7.58 4.54 -6.11
C ILE A 189 -6.76 4.07 -4.92
N SER A 190 -7.15 4.54 -3.73
CA SER A 190 -6.59 4.09 -2.46
C SER A 190 -7.61 3.16 -1.79
N LEU A 191 -7.22 1.93 -1.48
CA LEU A 191 -8.08 0.93 -0.85
C LEU A 191 -7.69 0.71 0.61
N GLY A 192 -8.68 0.81 1.50
CA GLY A 192 -8.54 0.64 2.94
C GLY A 192 -9.02 -0.72 3.40
N CYS A 193 -8.59 -1.10 4.60
CA CYS A 193 -8.90 -2.41 5.20
C CYS A 193 -10.01 -2.31 6.24
N GLY A 194 -10.74 -1.20 6.26
CA GLY A 194 -11.70 -0.86 7.29
C GLY A 194 -11.07 -0.35 8.58
N LEU A 195 -11.92 0.08 9.51
CA LEU A 195 -11.52 0.54 10.84
C LEU A 195 -11.71 -0.62 11.84
N PRO A 196 -10.65 -1.14 12.48
CA PRO A 196 -10.76 -2.21 13.45
C PRO A 196 -11.32 -1.71 14.78
N ARG A 197 -11.83 -2.66 15.58
CA ARG A 197 -12.37 -2.45 16.93
C ARG A 197 -11.47 -1.65 17.86
N ALA A 198 -10.14 -1.77 17.72
CA ALA A 198 -9.15 -1.14 18.58
C ALA A 198 -9.20 0.40 18.61
N LEU A 199 -9.94 1.02 17.68
CA LEU A 199 -10.22 2.45 17.65
C LEU A 199 -11.66 2.80 18.09
N SER A 200 -12.49 1.79 18.38
CA SER A 200 -13.82 2.01 18.97
C SER A 200 -13.67 2.49 20.41
N MET A 201 -14.56 3.40 20.81
CA MET A 201 -14.44 4.26 21.99
C MET A 201 -14.37 3.53 23.36
N ASN A 202 -14.35 2.19 23.39
CA ASN A 202 -14.44 1.36 24.59
C ASN A 202 -13.57 0.06 24.58
N SER A 203 -12.62 -0.13 23.65
CA SER A 203 -11.79 -1.35 23.65
C SER A 203 -10.58 -1.22 24.56
N SER A 204 -10.47 -2.06 25.59
CA SER A 204 -9.21 -2.26 26.31
C SER A 204 -8.18 -2.95 25.39
N GLU A 205 -6.96 -2.44 25.35
CA GLU A 205 -5.83 -3.02 24.59
C GLU A 205 -5.38 -4.33 25.23
N ASN A 206 -6.13 -5.40 25.00
CA ASN A 206 -5.96 -6.66 25.69
C ASN A 206 -4.79 -7.50 25.15
N THR A 207 -4.44 -7.34 23.87
CA THR A 207 -3.35 -8.12 23.23
C THR A 207 -2.29 -7.24 22.57
N ARG A 208 -1.11 -7.82 22.31
CA ARG A 208 -0.02 -7.13 21.60
C ARG A 208 -0.40 -6.83 20.14
N ILE A 209 -1.22 -7.69 19.54
CA ILE A 209 -1.74 -7.54 18.18
C ILE A 209 -2.69 -6.34 18.09
N ASP A 210 -3.57 -6.14 19.08
CA ASP A 210 -4.51 -5.01 19.08
C ASP A 210 -3.78 -3.66 19.05
N ARG A 211 -2.68 -3.53 19.80
CA ARG A 211 -1.84 -2.32 19.80
C ARG A 211 -1.21 -2.08 18.43
N ILE A 212 -0.62 -3.11 17.84
CA ILE A 212 -0.01 -3.02 16.50
C ILE A 212 -1.05 -2.63 15.45
N LEU A 213 -2.25 -3.22 15.50
CA LEU A 213 -3.34 -2.90 14.58
C LEU A 213 -3.86 -1.49 14.75
N LYS A 214 -3.93 -1.01 16.00
CA LYS A 214 -4.31 0.37 16.32
C LYS A 214 -3.30 1.36 15.75
N ASP A 215 -2.01 1.12 15.95
CA ASP A 215 -0.94 1.98 15.43
C ASP A 215 -0.97 2.01 13.88
N ILE A 216 -1.05 0.84 13.24
CA ILE A 216 -1.14 0.72 11.78
C ILE A 216 -2.36 1.49 11.25
N THR A 217 -3.51 1.33 11.88
CA THR A 217 -4.73 2.00 11.42
C THR A 217 -4.64 3.51 11.61
N THR A 218 -4.14 3.95 12.77
CA THR A 218 -3.94 5.38 13.05
C THR A 218 -3.02 6.02 12.01
N ASP A 219 -1.92 5.35 11.68
CA ASP A 219 -1.01 5.78 10.60
C ASP A 219 -1.72 5.87 9.25
N CYS A 220 -2.56 4.88 8.92
CA CYS A 220 -3.28 4.85 7.65
C CYS A 220 -4.28 5.99 7.51
N GLU A 221 -5.06 6.23 8.57
CA GLU A 221 -6.10 7.26 8.59
C GLU A 221 -5.49 8.67 8.67
N MET A 222 -4.35 8.85 9.35
CA MET A 222 -3.60 10.11 9.32
C MET A 222 -3.23 10.52 7.89
N VAL A 223 -2.63 9.62 7.12
CA VAL A 223 -2.30 9.89 5.70
C VAL A 223 -3.58 10.04 4.85
N ALA A 224 -4.61 9.25 5.12
CA ALA A 224 -5.87 9.33 4.39
C ALA A 224 -6.56 10.70 4.59
N ASN A 225 -6.59 11.21 5.82
CA ASN A 225 -7.16 12.51 6.18
C ASN A 225 -6.35 13.66 5.57
N GLU A 226 -5.01 13.61 5.64
CA GLU A 226 -4.13 14.57 4.97
C GLU A 226 -4.46 14.65 3.47
N LEU A 227 -4.51 13.51 2.79
CA LEU A 227 -4.77 13.44 1.36
C LEU A 227 -6.21 13.79 1.00
N ALA A 228 -7.19 13.46 1.84
CA ALA A 228 -8.58 13.85 1.63
C ALA A 228 -8.73 15.37 1.66
N GLY A 229 -8.06 16.06 2.58
CA GLY A 229 -8.03 17.53 2.61
C GLY A 229 -7.26 18.12 1.43
N ARG A 230 -6.06 17.62 1.15
CA ARG A 230 -5.19 18.16 0.09
C ARG A 230 -5.73 17.93 -1.32
N LEU A 231 -6.36 16.78 -1.55
CA LEU A 231 -6.85 16.34 -2.85
C LEU A 231 -8.37 16.46 -2.99
N ALA A 232 -9.05 17.18 -2.07
CA ALA A 232 -10.51 17.32 -2.06
C ALA A 232 -11.09 17.83 -3.38
N THR A 233 -10.35 18.70 -4.07
CA THR A 233 -10.76 19.31 -5.35
C THR A 233 -10.29 18.52 -6.58
N ILE A 234 -9.61 17.39 -6.36
CA ILE A 234 -9.02 16.58 -7.42
C ILE A 234 -9.87 15.34 -7.62
N ASP A 235 -10.74 15.38 -8.63
CA ASP A 235 -11.63 14.27 -9.01
C ASP A 235 -10.90 12.96 -9.33
N ALA A 236 -9.61 13.03 -9.63
CA ALA A 236 -8.78 11.87 -9.92
C ALA A 236 -8.46 11.04 -8.66
N TYR A 237 -8.73 11.50 -7.44
CA TYR A 237 -8.45 10.73 -6.22
C TYR A 237 -9.72 10.11 -5.63
N LEU A 238 -9.73 8.78 -5.46
CA LEU A 238 -10.79 8.05 -4.78
C LEU A 238 -10.20 7.20 -3.65
N ARG A 239 -10.70 7.38 -2.43
CA ARG A 239 -10.41 6.52 -1.29
C ARG A 239 -11.63 5.66 -0.99
N LEU A 240 -11.47 4.34 -0.99
CA LEU A 240 -12.48 3.39 -0.55
C LEU A 240 -12.04 2.78 0.77
N ASN A 241 -12.87 2.89 1.81
CA ASN A 241 -12.59 2.33 3.14
C ASN A 241 -13.90 2.02 3.87
N VAL A 242 -14.06 0.78 4.35
CA VAL A 242 -15.28 0.34 5.04
C VAL A 242 -15.19 0.74 6.51
N ILE A 243 -15.70 1.93 6.85
CA ILE A 243 -15.54 2.49 8.21
C ILE A 243 -16.51 1.85 9.22
N LYS A 244 -17.76 1.59 8.83
CA LYS A 244 -18.79 1.05 9.72
C LYS A 244 -18.93 -0.46 9.54
N GLY A 245 -19.06 -1.19 10.66
CA GLY A 245 -19.31 -2.64 10.67
C GLY A 245 -18.07 -3.52 10.68
N MET A 246 -16.87 -2.94 10.55
CA MET A 246 -15.60 -3.67 10.71
C MET A 246 -15.11 -3.67 12.18
N GLU A 247 -15.86 -3.02 13.07
CA GLU A 247 -15.53 -2.84 14.49
C GLU A 247 -15.68 -4.12 15.33
N SER A 248 -16.26 -5.20 14.80
CA SER A 248 -16.45 -6.46 15.53
C SER A 248 -15.49 -7.57 15.10
N LEU A 249 -14.59 -7.31 14.15
CA LEU A 249 -13.73 -8.31 13.55
C LEU A 249 -12.30 -8.20 14.08
N GLU A 250 -11.77 -9.30 14.62
CA GLU A 250 -10.37 -9.43 15.03
C GLU A 250 -9.53 -10.05 13.90
N MET A 251 -8.20 -9.88 13.95
CA MET A 251 -7.29 -10.43 12.93
C MET A 251 -7.17 -11.96 12.98
N LYS A 252 -7.89 -12.63 13.86
CA LYS A 252 -8.03 -14.10 13.89
C LYS A 252 -9.40 -14.57 13.40
N ASP A 253 -10.35 -13.66 13.22
CA ASP A 253 -11.74 -13.96 12.84
C ASP A 253 -11.89 -14.13 11.32
N TRP A 254 -10.93 -14.79 10.67
CA TRP A 254 -10.95 -15.06 9.24
C TRP A 254 -12.07 -16.01 8.84
N ASP A 255 -12.67 -16.73 9.79
CA ASP A 255 -13.83 -17.59 9.55
C ASP A 255 -15.15 -16.81 9.43
N HIS A 256 -15.15 -15.50 9.72
CA HIS A 256 -16.32 -14.62 9.66
C HIS A 256 -16.40 -13.74 8.38
N LEU A 257 -15.91 -14.25 7.25
CA LEU A 257 -15.91 -13.51 5.96
C LEU A 257 -17.30 -13.06 5.48
N GLY A 258 -18.36 -13.76 5.89
CA GLY A 258 -19.74 -13.37 5.57
C GLY A 258 -20.08 -11.96 6.08
N ALA A 259 -19.60 -11.59 7.27
CA ALA A 259 -19.79 -10.26 7.83
C ALA A 259 -19.00 -9.19 7.04
N VAL A 260 -17.73 -9.48 6.71
CA VAL A 260 -16.88 -8.62 5.87
C VAL A 260 -17.55 -8.36 4.53
N GLY A 261 -18.05 -9.41 3.87
CA GLY A 261 -18.74 -9.32 2.60
C GLY A 261 -20.01 -8.46 2.68
N THR A 262 -20.82 -8.66 3.73
CA THR A 262 -22.06 -7.92 3.94
C THR A 262 -21.81 -6.42 4.17
N HIS A 263 -20.85 -6.07 5.03
CA HIS A 263 -20.51 -4.68 5.31
C HIS A 263 -19.87 -4.01 4.09
N THR A 264 -19.03 -4.73 3.34
CA THR A 264 -18.45 -4.23 2.09
C THR A 264 -19.54 -3.98 1.04
N ALA A 265 -20.47 -4.92 0.85
CA ALA A 265 -21.58 -4.74 -0.10
C ALA A 265 -22.47 -3.55 0.27
N THR A 266 -22.77 -3.39 1.57
CA THR A 266 -23.53 -2.23 2.08
C THR A 266 -22.81 -0.92 1.82
N TYR A 267 -21.49 -0.87 2.07
CA TYR A 267 -20.66 0.30 1.81
C TYR A 267 -20.65 0.67 0.32
N LEU A 268 -20.50 -0.31 -0.57
CA LEU A 268 -20.50 -0.09 -2.02
C LEU A 268 -21.86 0.36 -2.55
N ALA A 269 -22.96 -0.05 -1.91
CA ALA A 269 -24.32 0.35 -2.27
C ALA A 269 -24.70 1.77 -1.81
N MET A 270 -23.87 2.43 -1.00
CA MET A 270 -24.12 3.83 -0.62
C MET A 270 -24.06 4.73 -1.86
N GLY A 271 -25.11 5.54 -2.09
CA GLY A 271 -25.24 6.34 -3.31
C GLY A 271 -23.99 7.14 -3.68
N GLY A 272 -23.44 7.90 -2.74
CA GLY A 272 -22.21 8.68 -2.98
C GLY A 272 -20.96 7.84 -3.29
N ILE A 273 -20.88 6.61 -2.77
CA ILE A 273 -19.77 5.69 -3.05
C ILE A 273 -19.94 5.07 -4.44
N SER A 274 -21.14 4.57 -4.76
CA SER A 274 -21.45 4.01 -6.08
C SER A 274 -21.19 5.02 -7.19
N GLU A 275 -21.68 6.26 -7.04
CA GLU A 275 -21.45 7.34 -8.02
C GLU A 275 -19.96 7.69 -8.19
N SER A 276 -19.21 7.66 -7.09
CA SER A 276 -17.76 7.91 -7.10
C SER A 276 -17.00 6.80 -7.83
N ILE A 277 -17.43 5.54 -7.67
CA ILE A 277 -16.88 4.39 -8.39
C ILE A 277 -17.18 4.52 -9.89
N ASP A 278 -18.44 4.78 -10.27
CA ASP A 278 -18.85 4.91 -11.66
C ASP A 278 -18.11 6.07 -12.36
N SER A 279 -17.94 7.19 -11.66
CA SER A 279 -17.17 8.33 -12.16
C SER A 279 -15.68 7.99 -12.34
N SER A 280 -15.10 7.21 -11.42
CA SER A 280 -13.72 6.73 -11.53
C SER A 280 -13.54 5.76 -12.69
N LEU A 281 -14.50 4.85 -12.91
CA LEU A 281 -14.50 3.93 -14.05
C LEU A 281 -14.57 4.70 -15.37
N ARG A 282 -15.45 5.70 -15.49
CA ARG A 282 -15.54 6.55 -16.68
C ARG A 282 -14.21 7.26 -16.99
N ARG A 283 -13.54 7.81 -15.98
CA ARG A 283 -12.21 8.45 -16.14
C ARG A 283 -11.14 7.45 -16.59
N MET A 284 -11.11 6.27 -15.97
CA MET A 284 -10.16 5.21 -16.35
C MET A 284 -10.37 4.73 -17.79
N GLN A 285 -11.63 4.58 -18.23
CA GLN A 285 -11.98 4.20 -19.60
C GLN A 285 -11.62 5.29 -20.61
N ALA A 286 -11.91 6.55 -20.29
CA ALA A 286 -11.56 7.69 -21.13
C ALA A 286 -10.04 7.89 -21.27
N ARG A 287 -9.27 7.44 -20.27
CA ARG A 287 -7.79 7.59 -20.20
C ARG A 287 -7.32 9.05 -20.25
N VAL A 288 -8.19 9.99 -19.91
CA VAL A 288 -7.88 11.41 -19.87
C VAL A 288 -7.45 11.79 -18.46
N GLY A 289 -6.20 12.23 -18.32
CA GLY A 289 -5.72 12.77 -17.05
C GLY A 289 -6.09 14.24 -16.91
N SER A 290 -6.73 14.61 -15.79
CA SER A 290 -7.11 15.99 -15.47
C SER A 290 -6.03 16.73 -14.67
N VAL A 291 -5.21 16.00 -13.92
CA VAL A 291 -4.20 16.53 -12.99
C VAL A 291 -2.81 15.96 -13.29
N THR A 292 -1.75 16.74 -13.05
CA THR A 292 -0.36 16.29 -13.18
C THR A 292 0.17 15.64 -11.90
N LEU A 293 1.19 14.80 -12.03
CA LEU A 293 1.85 14.19 -10.86
C LEU A 293 2.50 15.21 -9.94
N SER A 294 3.04 16.32 -10.47
CA SER A 294 3.55 17.42 -9.63
C SER A 294 2.46 17.97 -8.71
N GLN A 295 1.30 18.32 -9.26
CA GLN A 295 0.16 18.86 -8.50
C GLN A 295 -0.34 17.89 -7.42
N LEU A 296 -0.21 16.58 -7.64
CA LEU A 296 -0.58 15.56 -6.65
C LEU A 296 0.49 15.38 -5.54
N SER A 297 1.76 15.57 -5.90
CA SER A 297 2.92 15.34 -5.04
C SER A 297 3.36 16.56 -4.22
N GLU A 298 2.94 17.77 -4.60
CA GLU A 298 3.28 18.99 -3.88
C GLU A 298 2.66 18.96 -2.48
N CYS A 299 3.52 18.82 -1.46
CA CYS A 299 3.19 19.27 -0.11
C CYS A 299 2.99 20.79 -0.21
N THR A 300 1.75 21.25 -0.24
CA THR A 300 1.48 22.60 0.25
C THR A 300 1.86 22.60 1.73
N SER A 301 3.06 23.10 2.03
CA SER A 301 3.37 23.60 3.35
C SER A 301 2.19 24.46 3.75
N ILE A 302 1.49 24.09 4.82
CA ILE A 302 0.52 24.98 5.45
C ILE A 302 1.33 26.19 5.88
N CYS A 303 1.34 27.23 5.04
CA CYS A 303 1.84 28.53 5.42
C CYS A 303 0.78 29.05 6.38
N VAL A 304 0.99 28.84 7.68
CA VAL A 304 0.26 29.58 8.70
C VAL A 304 0.70 31.03 8.52
N CYS A 305 0.00 31.76 7.65
CA CYS A 305 0.07 33.21 7.64
C CYS A 305 -0.52 33.67 8.98
N ALA A 306 0.33 33.84 9.98
CA ALA A 306 0.01 34.61 11.15
C ALA A 306 -0.37 36.02 10.67
N GLN A 307 -1.66 36.33 10.65
CA GLN A 307 -2.12 37.70 10.55
C GLN A 307 -1.63 38.41 11.81
N MET A 308 -0.55 39.18 11.66
CA MET A 308 -0.13 40.16 12.65
C MET A 308 -1.24 41.21 12.73
N PHE A 309 -2.09 41.13 13.75
CA PHE A 309 -2.92 42.25 14.17
C PHE A 309 -1.98 43.33 14.70
N THR A 310 -1.73 44.37 13.90
CA THR A 310 -1.17 45.63 14.37
C THR A 310 -2.19 46.29 15.29
N LEU A 311 -1.98 46.17 16.59
CA LEU A 311 -2.60 47.05 17.60
C LEU A 311 -1.98 48.44 17.43
N SER A 312 -2.72 49.35 16.78
CA SER A 312 -2.44 50.78 16.82
C SER A 312 -2.70 51.30 18.22
N HIS A 313 -1.65 51.56 18.99
CA HIS A 313 -1.76 52.44 20.16
C HIS A 313 -1.99 53.87 19.68
N ASN A 314 -3.23 54.35 19.78
CA ASN A 314 -3.51 55.78 19.79
C ASN A 314 -3.04 56.36 21.13
N SER A 315 -1.86 56.97 21.13
CA SER A 315 -1.53 58.04 22.07
C SER A 315 -2.16 59.33 21.59
N THR A 316 -3.12 59.86 22.33
CA THR A 316 -3.44 61.29 22.32
C THR A 316 -3.93 61.72 23.70
N ALA A 317 -3.14 62.61 24.29
CA ALA A 317 -3.44 63.67 25.27
C ALA A 317 -4.24 63.31 26.53
#